data_AF-A4AT56-F1
#
_entry.id   AF-A4AT56-F1
#
_cell.length_a   1.000
_cell.length_b   1.000
_cell.length_c   1.000
_cell.angle_alpha   90.00
_cell.angle_beta   90.00
_cell.angle_gamma   90.00
#
_symmetry.space_group_name_H-M   'P 1'
#
loop_
_entity.id
_entity.type
_entity.pdbx_description
1 polymer ?
#
loop_
_entity_poly.entity_id
_entity_poly.type
_entity_poly.pdbx_seq_one_letter_code
_entity_poly.pdbx_strand_id
1 'polypeptide(L)'
;MKTKILMTSSAIFLAIIGLLLSFLPNEIADYLNVEPNIITTLFLKILSAFYLGFGILNWMAKGTLIGGIYNRPVAIGNLMHFGVGAIALIKVVSHIKAHSEIIISLTVVYVIYAMLFAYVFKTTPNSAKK
;
A
#
# COMPACT_ATOMS: atom_id res chain seq x y z
N MET A 1 15.13 -5.01 -13.42
CA MET A 1 14.57 -3.67 -13.14
C MET A 1 15.24 -3.10 -11.89
N LYS A 2 15.52 -1.79 -11.81
CA LYS A 2 15.93 -1.16 -10.55
C LYS A 2 14.69 -0.98 -9.65
N THR A 3 14.39 -1.99 -8.83
CA THR A 3 13.22 -2.01 -7.93
C THR A 3 13.34 -1.01 -6.77
N LYS A 4 14.54 -0.46 -6.52
CA LYS A 4 14.80 0.49 -5.43
C LYS A 4 13.81 1.66 -5.38
N ILE A 5 13.49 2.27 -6.52
CA ILE A 5 12.56 3.41 -6.55
C ILE A 5 11.14 2.96 -6.19
N LEU A 6 10.67 1.85 -6.77
CA LEU A 6 9.36 1.25 -6.44
C LEU A 6 9.25 0.95 -4.95
N MET A 7 10.26 0.29 -4.38
CA MET A 7 10.26 -0.08 -2.95
C MET A 7 10.35 1.14 -2.03
N THR A 8 11.10 2.17 -2.42
CA THR A 8 11.22 3.40 -1.61
C THR A 8 9.92 4.19 -1.63
N SER A 9 9.33 4.39 -2.81
CA SER A 9 8.07 5.13 -2.97
C SER A 9 6.90 4.41 -2.29
N SER A 10 6.78 3.08 -2.44
CA SER A 10 5.76 2.31 -1.75
C SER A 10 5.96 2.31 -0.23
N ALA A 11 7.22 2.24 0.25
CA ALA A 11 7.51 2.33 1.68
C ALA A 11 7.05 3.66 2.29
N ILE A 12 7.39 4.78 1.65
CA ILE A 12 7.01 6.13 2.10
C ILE A 12 5.49 6.27 2.09
N PHE A 13 4.83 5.84 1.01
CA PHE A 13 3.39 5.90 0.88
C PHE A 13 2.68 5.16 2.02
N LEU A 14 3.08 3.91 2.28
CA LEU A 14 2.48 3.09 3.34
C LEU A 14 2.83 3.65 4.73
N ALA A 15 4.04 4.18 4.93
CA ALA A 15 4.44 4.81 6.18
C ALA A 15 3.59 6.05 6.48
N ILE A 16 3.32 6.90 5.49
CA ILE A 16 2.46 8.08 5.67
C ILE A 16 1.06 7.66 6.09
N ILE A 17 0.44 6.71 5.38
CA ILE A 17 -0.90 6.21 5.75
C ILE A 17 -0.90 5.60 7.15
N GLY A 18 0.10 4.77 7.45
CA GLY A 18 0.26 4.15 8.76
C GLY A 18 0.42 5.18 9.89
N LEU A 19 1.20 6.23 9.68
CA LEU A 19 1.35 7.31 10.68
C LEU A 19 0.04 8.07 10.87
N LEU A 20 -0.64 8.46 9.78
CA LEU A 20 -1.92 9.16 9.87
C LEU A 20 -2.97 8.34 10.65
N LEU A 21 -3.11 7.05 10.34
CA LEU A 21 -4.05 6.17 11.04
C LEU A 21 -3.68 5.91 12.51
N SER A 22 -2.40 6.01 12.87
CA SER A 22 -1.93 5.77 14.24
C SER A 22 -2.18 6.98 15.14
N PHE A 23 -1.86 8.18 14.65
CA PHE A 23 -1.89 9.43 15.40
C PHE A 23 -3.23 10.18 15.30
N LEU A 24 -3.96 10.01 14.18
CA LEU A 24 -5.19 10.76 13.89
C LEU A 24 -6.40 9.85 13.58
N PRO A 25 -6.64 8.74 14.33
CA PRO A 25 -7.69 7.79 13.96
C PRO A 25 -9.10 8.38 14.09
N ASN A 26 -9.35 9.27 15.06
CA ASN A 26 -10.68 9.84 15.28
C ASN A 26 -10.97 10.92 14.24
N GLU A 27 -9.99 11.78 13.95
CA GLU A 27 -10.07 12.82 12.92
C GLU A 27 -10.31 12.21 11.54
N ILE A 28 -9.68 11.07 11.24
CA ILE A 28 -9.93 10.34 9.99
C ILE A 28 -11.33 9.73 9.98
N ALA A 29 -11.78 9.14 11.09
CA ALA A 29 -13.14 8.59 11.18
C ALA A 29 -14.21 9.68 10.99
N ASP A 30 -14.07 10.79 11.70
CA ASP A 30 -14.92 11.98 11.58
C ASP A 30 -14.92 12.53 10.15
N TYR A 31 -13.73 12.67 9.55
CA TYR A 31 -13.60 13.12 8.16
C TYR A 31 -14.32 12.20 7.17
N LEU A 32 -14.33 10.88 7.43
CA LEU A 32 -15.03 9.91 6.61
C LEU A 32 -16.53 9.80 6.94
N ASN A 33 -17.06 10.67 7.81
CA ASN A 33 -18.42 10.62 8.34
C ASN A 33 -18.75 9.28 9.03
N VAL A 34 -17.75 8.68 9.68
CA VAL A 34 -17.89 7.48 10.50
C VAL A 34 -17.78 7.90 11.97
N GLU A 35 -18.84 7.69 12.74
CA GLU A 35 -18.84 8.02 14.17
C GLU A 35 -17.70 7.28 14.89
N PRO A 36 -16.74 8.01 15.50
CA PRO A 36 -15.63 7.39 16.20
C PRO A 36 -16.15 6.66 17.44
N ASN A 37 -15.85 5.37 17.52
CA ASN A 37 -16.09 4.57 18.71
C ASN A 37 -14.87 3.69 18.97
N ILE A 38 -14.84 3.07 20.15
CA ILE A 38 -13.71 2.25 20.61
C ILE A 38 -13.32 1.19 19.56
N ILE A 39 -14.30 0.57 18.90
CA ILE A 39 -14.07 -0.48 17.90
C ILE A 39 -13.52 0.10 16.61
N THR A 40 -14.10 1.19 16.08
CA THR A 40 -13.60 1.88 14.89
C THR A 40 -12.16 2.35 15.09
N THR A 41 -11.86 3.02 16.20
CA THR A 41 -10.52 3.53 16.53
C THR A 41 -9.53 2.37 16.68
N LEU A 42 -9.93 1.26 17.30
CA LEU A 42 -9.10 0.05 17.42
C LEU A 42 -8.74 -0.52 16.05
N PHE A 43 -9.72 -0.70 15.15
CA PHE A 43 -9.47 -1.22 13.81
C PHE A 43 -8.60 -0.29 12.97
N LEU A 44 -8.79 1.03 13.05
CA LEU A 44 -7.91 2.00 12.37
C LEU A 44 -6.46 1.89 12.87
N LYS A 45 -6.24 1.72 14.18
CA LYS A 45 -4.90 1.55 14.75
C LYS A 45 -4.24 0.23 14.35
N ILE A 46 -4.99 -0.88 14.35
CA ILE A 46 -4.50 -2.18 13.87
C ILE A 46 -4.14 -2.10 12.38
N LEU A 47 -4.99 -1.46 11.58
CA LEU A 47 -4.72 -1.21 10.17
C LEU A 47 -3.46 -0.34 9.99
N SER A 48 -3.26 0.65 10.86
CA SER A 48 -2.03 1.45 10.89
C SER A 48 -0.78 0.58 11.10
N ALA A 49 -0.83 -0.39 12.03
CA ALA A 49 0.29 -1.29 12.29
C ALA A 49 0.61 -2.16 11.06
N PHE A 50 -0.42 -2.60 10.32
CA PHE A 50 -0.25 -3.33 9.07
C PHE A 50 0.45 -2.47 8.00
N TYR A 51 0.01 -1.22 7.81
CA TYR A 51 0.63 -0.27 6.88
C TYR A 51 2.08 0.05 7.25
N LEU A 52 2.36 0.34 8.52
CA LEU A 52 3.73 0.58 9.01
C LEU A 52 4.62 -0.66 8.83
N GLY A 53 4.10 -1.86 9.11
CA GLY A 53 4.80 -3.12 8.91
C GLY A 53 5.22 -3.33 7.46
N PHE A 54 4.29 -3.18 6.52
CA PHE A 54 4.62 -3.26 5.09
C PHE A 54 5.53 -2.12 4.63
N GLY A 55 5.35 -0.90 5.16
CA GLY A 55 6.22 0.23 4.86
C GLY A 55 7.68 -0.04 5.24
N ILE A 56 7.91 -0.55 6.45
CA ILE A 56 9.26 -0.92 6.93
C ILE A 56 9.82 -2.11 6.15
N LEU A 57 9.02 -3.14 5.85
CA LEU A 57 9.44 -4.27 5.00
C LEU A 57 9.93 -3.77 3.64
N ASN A 58 9.20 -2.86 3.00
CA ASN A 58 9.58 -2.29 1.72
C ASN A 58 10.86 -1.44 1.82
N TRP A 59 10.98 -0.64 2.89
CA TRP A 59 12.15 0.17 3.14
C TRP A 59 13.41 -0.69 3.32
N MET A 60 13.33 -1.78 4.09
CA MET A 60 14.47 -2.66 4.32
C MET A 60 14.84 -3.45 3.06
N ALA A 61 13.87 -3.85 2.24
CA ALA A 61 14.11 -4.60 1.02
C ALA A 61 14.57 -3.75 -0.19
N LYS A 62 14.50 -2.40 -0.14
CA LYS A 62 14.75 -1.53 -1.31
C LYS A 62 16.13 -1.68 -1.97
N GLY A 63 17.12 -2.24 -1.27
CA GLY A 63 18.48 -2.45 -1.77
C GLY A 63 18.73 -3.83 -2.37
N THR A 64 17.78 -4.76 -2.28
CA THR A 64 17.98 -6.16 -2.68
C THR A 64 17.45 -6.43 -4.11
N LEU A 65 17.84 -7.56 -4.68
CA LEU A 65 17.23 -8.07 -5.91
C LEU A 65 15.83 -8.60 -5.59
N ILE A 66 14.83 -8.14 -6.35
CA ILE A 66 13.43 -8.53 -6.17
C ILE A 66 12.85 -8.95 -7.52
N GLY A 67 12.22 -10.13 -7.55
CA GLY A 67 11.63 -10.75 -8.74
C GLY A 67 12.20 -12.16 -8.97
N GLY A 68 11.49 -12.97 -9.77
CA GLY A 68 11.82 -14.39 -9.93
C GLY A 68 11.83 -15.11 -8.58
N ILE A 69 12.92 -15.80 -8.25
CA ILE A 69 13.11 -16.48 -6.94
C ILE A 69 13.60 -15.52 -5.83
N TYR A 70 14.09 -14.33 -6.17
CA TYR A 70 14.71 -13.41 -5.21
C TYR A 70 13.65 -12.51 -4.56
N ASN A 71 13.59 -12.54 -3.22
CA ASN A 71 12.60 -11.78 -2.43
C ASN A 71 11.17 -11.90 -2.96
N ARG A 72 10.84 -13.06 -3.54
CA ARG A 72 9.52 -13.35 -4.11
C ARG A 72 8.38 -13.15 -3.11
N PRO A 73 8.50 -13.55 -1.82
CA PRO A 73 7.46 -13.29 -0.83
C PRO A 73 7.15 -11.79 -0.65
N VAL A 74 8.17 -10.92 -0.71
CA VAL A 74 7.98 -9.46 -0.62
C VAL A 74 7.22 -8.93 -1.82
N ALA A 75 7.56 -9.41 -3.03
CA ALA A 75 6.86 -9.03 -4.26
C ALA A 75 5.39 -9.48 -4.23
N ILE A 76 5.12 -10.72 -3.82
CA ILE A 76 3.75 -11.26 -3.70
C ILE A 76 2.97 -10.52 -2.63
N GLY A 77 3.56 -10.27 -1.45
CA GLY A 77 2.88 -9.55 -0.37
C GLY A 77 2.41 -8.16 -0.81
N ASN A 78 3.28 -7.40 -1.48
CA ASN A 78 2.91 -6.09 -2.02
C ASN A 78 1.87 -6.20 -3.14
N LEU A 79 2.00 -7.19 -4.03
CA LEU A 79 1.01 -7.44 -5.07
C LEU A 79 -0.37 -7.76 -4.47
N MET A 80 -0.43 -8.53 -3.40
CA MET A 80 -1.69 -8.82 -2.71
C MET A 80 -2.25 -7.58 -2.04
N HIS A 81 -1.43 -6.82 -1.32
CA HIS A 81 -1.87 -5.58 -0.67
C HIS A 81 -2.44 -4.57 -1.67
N PHE A 82 -1.65 -4.20 -2.69
CA PHE A 82 -2.07 -3.21 -3.68
C PHE A 82 -3.10 -3.76 -4.67
N GLY A 83 -3.00 -5.03 -5.06
CA GLY A 83 -3.92 -5.66 -6.00
C GLY A 83 -5.31 -5.88 -5.42
N VAL A 84 -5.41 -6.51 -4.25
CA VAL A 84 -6.71 -6.70 -3.57
C VAL A 84 -7.30 -5.35 -3.17
N GLY A 85 -6.46 -4.43 -2.68
CA GLY A 85 -6.87 -3.06 -2.37
C GLY A 85 -7.40 -2.30 -3.60
N ALA A 86 -6.72 -2.38 -4.74
CA ALA A 86 -7.16 -1.76 -5.99
C ALA A 86 -8.52 -2.30 -6.44
N ILE A 87 -8.72 -3.62 -6.38
CA ILE A 87 -10.01 -4.24 -6.74
C ILE A 87 -11.12 -3.76 -5.80
N ALA A 88 -10.87 -3.69 -4.49
CA ALA A 88 -11.83 -3.18 -3.52
C ALA A 88 -12.21 -1.72 -3.79
N LEU A 89 -11.21 -0.87 -4.04
CA LEU A 89 -11.40 0.56 -4.33
C LEU A 89 -12.18 0.79 -5.64
N ILE A 90 -11.80 0.11 -6.72
CA ILE A 90 -12.49 0.23 -8.03
C ILE A 90 -13.98 -0.12 -7.92
N LYS A 91 -14.34 -1.13 -7.10
CA LYS A 91 -15.74 -1.53 -6.94
C LYS A 91 -16.61 -0.44 -6.30
N VAL A 92 -16.02 0.38 -5.44
CA VAL A 92 -16.76 1.33 -4.60
C VAL A 92 -16.59 2.77 -5.05
N VAL A 93 -15.53 3.10 -5.81
CA VAL A 93 -15.21 4.48 -6.23
C VAL A 93 -16.34 5.20 -6.97
N SER A 94 -17.13 4.47 -7.78
CA SER A 94 -18.28 5.04 -8.50
C SER A 94 -19.51 5.29 -7.62
N HIS A 95 -19.55 4.71 -6.42
CA HIS A 95 -20.68 4.81 -5.48
C HIS A 95 -20.45 5.86 -4.40
N ILE A 96 -19.19 6.28 -4.19
CA ILE A 96 -18.82 7.25 -3.15
C ILE A 96 -18.99 8.67 -3.68
N LYS A 97 -19.93 9.42 -3.09
CA LYS A 97 -20.17 10.84 -3.40
C LYS A 97 -19.38 11.80 -2.52
N ALA A 98 -19.22 11.46 -1.24
CA ALA A 98 -18.42 12.26 -0.29
C ALA A 98 -16.93 11.92 -0.43
N HIS A 99 -16.05 12.92 -0.44
CA HIS A 99 -14.59 12.74 -0.52
C HIS A 99 -14.12 11.91 -1.74
N SER A 100 -14.87 11.98 -2.85
CA SER A 100 -14.62 11.19 -4.06
C SER A 100 -13.22 11.43 -4.63
N GLU A 101 -12.71 12.67 -4.58
CA GLU A 101 -11.36 13.03 -5.04
C GLU A 101 -10.26 12.22 -4.34
N ILE A 102 -10.35 12.06 -3.01
CA ILE A 102 -9.37 11.31 -2.22
C ILE A 102 -9.44 9.84 -2.57
N ILE A 103 -10.64 9.27 -2.67
CA ILE A 103 -10.82 7.85 -3.00
C ILE A 103 -10.36 7.57 -4.43
N ILE A 104 -10.64 8.45 -5.39
CA ILE A 104 -10.14 8.33 -6.77
C ILE A 104 -8.61 8.39 -6.78
N SER A 105 -8.00 9.36 -6.10
CA SER A 105 -6.55 9.48 -5.99
C SER A 105 -5.92 8.21 -5.38
N LEU A 106 -6.49 7.72 -4.28
CA LEU A 106 -6.07 6.48 -3.64
C LEU A 106 -6.20 5.27 -4.58
N THR A 107 -7.30 5.19 -5.33
CA THR A 107 -7.55 4.15 -6.34
C THR A 107 -6.46 4.15 -7.40
N VAL A 108 -6.14 5.32 -7.96
CA VAL A 108 -5.10 5.46 -8.99
C VAL A 108 -3.74 4.99 -8.46
N VAL A 109 -3.37 5.43 -7.25
CA VAL A 109 -2.10 5.01 -6.62
C VAL A 109 -2.04 3.50 -6.41
N TYR A 110 -3.12 2.89 -5.89
CA TYR A 110 -3.21 1.45 -5.68
C TYR A 110 -3.10 0.67 -6.99
N VAL A 111 -3.79 1.12 -8.05
CA VAL A 111 -3.74 0.50 -9.39
C VAL A 111 -2.33 0.57 -9.97
N ILE A 112 -1.66 1.73 -9.87
CA ILE A 112 -0.27 1.88 -10.33
C ILE A 112 0.65 0.91 -9.62
N TYR A 113 0.62 0.86 -8.27
CA TYR A 113 1.46 -0.09 -7.53
C TYR A 113 1.12 -1.54 -7.83
N ALA A 114 -0.17 -1.89 -7.96
CA ALA A 114 -0.59 -3.24 -8.32
C ALA A 114 0.00 -3.68 -9.66
N MET A 115 -0.06 -2.83 -10.70
CA MET A 115 0.54 -3.10 -12.00
C MET A 115 2.07 -3.25 -11.92
N LEU A 116 2.74 -2.36 -11.19
CA LEU A 116 4.19 -2.40 -11.01
C LEU A 116 4.63 -3.67 -10.27
N PHE A 117 3.95 -4.07 -9.19
CA PHE A 117 4.27 -5.31 -8.46
C PHE A 117 3.87 -6.57 -9.24
N ALA A 118 2.82 -6.52 -10.07
CA ALA A 118 2.48 -7.62 -10.98
C ALA A 118 3.58 -7.82 -12.03
N TYR A 119 4.16 -6.72 -12.54
CA TYR A 119 5.31 -6.78 -13.42
C TYR A 119 6.54 -7.36 -12.71
N VAL A 120 6.90 -6.85 -11.52
CA VAL A 120 8.02 -7.38 -10.71
C VAL A 120 7.87 -8.88 -10.46
N PHE A 121 6.66 -9.32 -10.11
CA PHE A 121 6.36 -10.72 -9.84
C PHE A 121 6.59 -11.62 -11.05
N LYS A 122 6.26 -11.15 -12.26
CA LYS A 122 6.47 -11.89 -13.52
C LYS A 122 7.91 -11.84 -14.01
N THR A 123 8.67 -10.80 -13.67
CA THR A 123 10.02 -10.61 -14.19
C THR A 123 11.08 -11.27 -13.31
N THR A 124 12.02 -11.98 -13.93
CA THR A 124 13.24 -12.44 -13.26
C THR A 124 14.31 -11.34 -13.37
N PRO A 125 14.91 -10.88 -12.27
CA PRO A 125 16.00 -9.91 -12.33
C PRO A 125 17.21 -10.59 -12.97
N ASN A 126 17.79 -9.93 -13.97
CA ASN A 126 19.02 -10.39 -14.60
C ASN A 126 20.20 -9.99 -13.70
N SER A 127 20.94 -10.96 -13.15
CA SER A 127 22.09 -10.72 -12.27
C SER A 127 23.31 -10.12 -12.98
N ALA A 128 23.21 -9.85 -14.28
CA ALA A 128 24.30 -9.27 -15.06
C ALA A 128 24.37 -7.74 -14.86
N LYS A 129 25.52 -7.30 -14.31
CA LYS A 129 26.01 -5.92 -14.07
C LYS A 129 25.62 -5.30 -12.73
N LYS A 130 26.48 -5.57 -11.73
CA LYS A 130 26.92 -4.53 -10.78
C LYS A 130 27.94 -3.64 -11.48
#